data_AF-A0A4Z1BBS2-F1
#
_entry.id   AF-A0A4Z1BBS2-F1
#
_cell.length_a   1.000
_cell.length_b   1.000
_cell.length_c   1.000
_cell.angle_alpha   90.00
_cell.angle_beta   90.00
_cell.angle_gamma   90.00
#
_symmetry.space_group_name_H-M   'P 1'
#
loop_
_entity.id
_entity.type
_entity.pdbx_description
1 polymer ?
#
loop_
_entity_poly.entity_id
_entity_poly.type
_entity_poly.pdbx_seq_one_letter_code
_entity_poly.pdbx_strand_id
1 'polypeptide(L)'
;MQGSTKPQDLQPDVYSYNIVGSGGHFIVRANGIDGVPMPMNQDKIKRSWDDMKIYNDKGILHTFIKDELVKSYNSCNNSVGFEYNDPNYKIKEIITPTNNKIVYTYNEYVNSHYITSVSHTKPISTYENGQLPKGFGLAPETCYNTTQNKESILTSINFPNGVVEFTYISKLSGSDIERKDLPGDKILKTIVVKNNSGSIIRNYELNYKYIQSSETYSSDKDYLNGIDYRLFLTSVEEKNTGGIYKLDYYEGIKNPTRISNDQDYWGVYNGKENTTAIPTVRNVVGLQGFVIGSSGANKEVDITYGVLGNLKRITYPTKGFTEIKYENDEFLKDFTLPDDYEIIDYPGYISTDSNLQYDFSINQNFEKRISGTFKVIGKQNEPSAVGGCKIQIKNLANNSIIFESDKYSNWSTNVNDGDYRISILPATMYNYECEAEFVTIEKIPKESSDTGVVGTLRIKSLKSKDDKGNVITREFSYKNPITGKSSGRNFGESFFDPVVYDEIPFKPDEVTFYTSYLQKLSVTNNPGWQTSTVRGKAVGYEYVQEIYKGEGITFKKQYKFDNDHYNNYGYRPRNVIQLFWPMDG
;
A
#
# COMPACT_ATOMS: atom_id res chain seq x y z
N MET A 1 -22.92 7.33 -32.09
CA MET A 1 -23.19 8.00 -30.80
C MET A 1 -22.44 7.24 -29.72
N GLN A 2 -21.26 7.71 -29.31
CA GLN A 2 -20.54 7.14 -28.17
C GLN A 2 -20.69 8.11 -27.01
N GLY A 3 -21.64 7.81 -26.14
CA GLY A 3 -21.75 8.46 -24.85
C GLY A 3 -20.53 8.07 -24.02
N SER A 4 -19.60 9.01 -23.88
CA SER A 4 -18.69 9.03 -22.73
C SER A 4 -19.56 9.25 -21.50
N THR A 5 -20.11 8.16 -20.95
CA THR A 5 -20.64 8.16 -19.60
C THR A 5 -19.41 8.19 -18.71
N LYS A 6 -19.05 9.38 -18.23
CA LYS A 6 -18.18 9.48 -17.07
C LYS A 6 -18.78 8.54 -16.01
N PRO A 7 -18.01 7.64 -15.40
CA PRO A 7 -18.51 6.87 -14.28
C PRO A 7 -19.05 7.87 -13.26
N GLN A 8 -20.37 7.83 -13.03
CA GLN A 8 -20.99 8.63 -11.99
C GLN A 8 -20.83 7.85 -10.70
N ASP A 9 -20.10 8.44 -9.76
CA ASP A 9 -20.15 7.96 -8.39
C ASP A 9 -21.56 8.26 -7.84
N LEU A 10 -22.28 7.20 -7.48
CA LEU A 10 -23.62 7.28 -6.91
C LEU A 10 -23.61 7.20 -5.39
N GLN A 11 -22.41 7.07 -4.79
CA GLN A 11 -22.28 7.01 -3.34
C GLN A 11 -22.25 8.42 -2.74
N PRO A 12 -22.82 8.59 -1.54
CA PRO A 12 -22.72 9.87 -0.83
C PRO A 12 -21.29 10.13 -0.37
N ASP A 13 -20.84 11.37 -0.48
CA ASP A 13 -19.58 11.80 0.14
C ASP A 13 -19.62 11.56 1.66
N VAL A 14 -18.66 10.79 2.17
CA VAL A 14 -18.47 10.55 3.61
C VAL A 14 -17.42 11.50 4.15
N TYR A 15 -17.77 12.22 5.22
CA TYR A 15 -16.89 13.17 5.89
C TYR A 15 -16.48 12.61 7.25
N SER A 16 -15.20 12.73 7.59
CA SER A 16 -14.70 12.42 8.94
C SER A 16 -14.63 13.69 9.79
N TYR A 17 -14.97 13.60 11.08
CA TYR A 17 -14.86 14.72 12.01
C TYR A 17 -14.34 14.29 13.39
N ASN A 18 -13.63 15.20 14.04
CA ASN A 18 -13.18 15.07 15.42
C ASN A 18 -13.41 16.41 16.14
N ILE A 19 -14.15 16.37 17.23
CA ILE A 19 -14.53 17.52 18.05
C ILE A 19 -14.26 17.22 19.52
N VAL A 20 -14.41 18.22 20.39
CA VAL A 20 -14.21 18.00 21.82
C VAL A 20 -15.23 17.02 22.36
N GLY A 21 -14.76 15.84 22.74
CA GLY A 21 -15.55 14.79 23.38
C GLY A 21 -16.36 13.88 22.44
N SER A 22 -16.29 14.07 21.13
CA SER A 22 -16.97 13.24 20.14
C SER A 22 -16.22 13.21 18.81
N GLY A 23 -16.49 12.24 17.97
CA GLY A 23 -15.94 12.11 16.62
C GLY A 23 -16.55 10.93 15.90
N GLY A 24 -16.35 10.88 14.58
CA GLY A 24 -16.90 9.84 13.74
C GLY A 24 -17.04 10.32 12.30
N HIS A 25 -18.05 9.80 11.62
CA HIS A 25 -18.32 10.05 10.21
C HIS A 25 -19.67 10.69 10.03
N PHE A 26 -19.90 11.30 8.88
CA PHE A 26 -21.24 11.68 8.46
C PHE A 26 -21.37 11.76 6.96
N ILE A 27 -22.59 11.57 6.48
CA ILE A 27 -22.99 11.90 5.11
C ILE A 27 -23.83 13.17 5.12
N VAL A 28 -23.77 13.94 4.04
CA VAL A 28 -24.65 15.10 3.86
C VAL A 28 -25.93 14.64 3.18
N ARG A 29 -27.09 15.01 3.73
CA ARG A 29 -28.40 14.72 3.13
C ARG A 29 -28.52 15.36 1.75
N ALA A 30 -29.49 14.89 0.96
CA ALA A 30 -29.80 15.43 -0.37
C ALA A 30 -30.12 16.94 -0.39
N ASN A 31 -30.42 17.57 0.76
CA ASN A 31 -30.57 19.02 0.86
C ASN A 31 -29.25 19.80 0.85
N GLY A 32 -28.10 19.10 0.90
CA GLY A 32 -26.76 19.69 0.89
C GLY A 32 -26.33 20.35 2.20
N ILE A 33 -27.18 20.35 3.23
CA ILE A 33 -27.03 21.16 4.46
C ILE A 33 -26.91 20.27 5.70
N ASP A 34 -27.75 19.24 5.84
CA ASP A 34 -27.78 18.45 7.07
C ASP A 34 -26.81 17.28 7.02
N GLY A 35 -25.93 17.16 7.99
CA GLY A 35 -25.11 15.97 8.19
C GLY A 35 -25.85 14.90 9.02
N VAL A 36 -25.65 13.63 8.67
CA VAL A 36 -26.15 12.47 9.42
C VAL A 36 -24.95 11.69 9.95
N PRO A 37 -24.73 11.67 11.28
CA PRO A 37 -23.57 10.99 11.86
C PRO A 37 -23.64 9.47 11.69
N MET A 38 -22.46 8.86 11.59
CA MET A 38 -22.19 7.44 11.41
C MET A 38 -21.06 7.01 12.37
N PRO A 39 -21.31 6.10 13.34
CA PRO A 39 -22.64 5.62 13.72
C PRO A 39 -23.53 6.76 14.22
N MET A 40 -24.84 6.54 14.19
CA MET A 40 -25.80 7.56 14.60
C MET A 40 -25.57 7.97 16.06
N ASN A 41 -25.39 9.27 16.29
CA ASN A 41 -25.16 9.85 17.61
C ASN A 41 -25.99 11.15 17.76
N GLN A 42 -25.77 11.88 18.86
CA GLN A 42 -26.51 13.11 19.18
C GLN A 42 -25.90 14.39 18.58
N ASP A 43 -24.80 14.28 17.83
CA ASP A 43 -24.15 15.43 17.23
C ASP A 43 -25.02 16.00 16.10
N LYS A 44 -25.17 17.33 16.08
CA LYS A 44 -25.92 18.05 15.04
C LYS A 44 -24.96 18.71 14.08
N ILE A 45 -24.92 18.20 12.86
CA ILE A 45 -23.99 18.62 11.81
C ILE A 45 -24.74 19.46 10.77
N LYS A 46 -24.22 20.64 10.48
CA LYS A 46 -24.76 21.60 9.51
C LYS A 46 -23.65 22.10 8.60
N ARG A 47 -23.76 21.84 7.31
CA ARG A 47 -22.86 22.31 6.27
C ARG A 47 -23.43 23.56 5.60
N SER A 48 -22.54 24.49 5.28
CA SER A 48 -22.78 25.58 4.34
C SER A 48 -21.61 25.64 3.34
N TRP A 49 -21.67 26.54 2.37
CA TRP A 49 -20.70 26.65 1.29
C TRP A 49 -19.26 26.90 1.80
N ASP A 50 -19.11 27.74 2.82
CA ASP A 50 -17.79 28.17 3.33
C ASP A 50 -17.49 27.67 4.75
N ASP A 51 -18.50 27.18 5.48
CA ASP A 51 -18.36 26.74 6.87
C ASP A 51 -19.07 25.40 7.17
N MET A 52 -18.53 24.69 8.15
CA MET A 52 -19.16 23.48 8.74
C MET A 52 -19.40 23.76 10.22
N LYS A 53 -20.60 23.48 10.72
CA LYS A 53 -20.97 23.64 12.13
C LYS A 53 -21.37 22.31 12.73
N ILE A 54 -20.78 21.98 13.86
CA ILE A 54 -21.08 20.76 14.60
C ILE A 54 -21.38 21.11 16.06
N TYR A 55 -22.58 20.78 16.52
CA TYR A 55 -22.93 20.82 17.94
C TYR A 55 -22.76 19.42 18.50
N ASN A 56 -21.97 19.27 19.57
CA ASN A 56 -21.92 17.99 20.28
C ASN A 56 -23.13 17.80 21.21
N ASP A 57 -23.23 16.60 21.79
CA ASP A 57 -24.20 16.21 22.82
C ASP A 57 -24.28 17.17 24.03
N LYS A 58 -23.22 17.90 24.33
CA LYS A 58 -23.12 18.90 25.41
C LYS A 58 -23.49 20.33 24.99
N GLY A 59 -23.92 20.53 23.74
CA GLY A 59 -24.28 21.85 23.20
C GLY A 59 -23.10 22.77 22.90
N ILE A 60 -21.87 22.24 22.83
CA ILE A 60 -20.69 22.99 22.40
C ILE A 60 -20.70 23.08 20.87
N LEU A 61 -20.66 24.30 20.35
CA LEU A 61 -20.60 24.57 18.91
C LEU A 61 -19.14 24.60 18.44
N HIS A 62 -18.83 23.79 17.44
CA HIS A 62 -17.58 23.80 16.71
C HIS A 62 -17.86 24.34 15.30
N THR A 63 -17.20 25.42 14.92
CA THR A 63 -17.28 25.98 13.57
C THR A 63 -15.97 25.75 12.87
N PHE A 64 -16.02 25.17 11.68
CA PHE A 64 -14.89 24.95 10.80
C PHE A 64 -15.01 25.80 9.55
N ILE A 65 -13.87 26.17 8.99
CA ILE A 65 -13.76 26.87 7.71
C ILE A 65 -13.04 26.00 6.70
N LYS A 66 -13.38 26.18 5.43
CA LYS A 66 -12.63 25.58 4.34
C LYS A 66 -11.19 26.12 4.32
N ASP A 67 -10.22 25.23 4.19
CA ASP A 67 -8.82 25.53 3.90
C ASP A 67 -8.46 25.13 2.45
N GLU A 68 -7.33 25.61 1.96
CA GLU A 68 -6.93 25.46 0.56
C GLU A 68 -6.60 24.02 0.13
N LEU A 69 -6.47 23.86 -1.19
CA LEU A 69 -6.71 22.66 -1.99
C LEU A 69 -5.45 21.80 -2.10
N VAL A 70 -5.50 20.59 -1.56
CA VAL A 70 -4.49 19.54 -1.84
C VAL A 70 -4.74 18.99 -3.24
N LYS A 71 -3.74 19.04 -4.12
CA LYS A 71 -3.83 18.50 -5.48
C LYS A 71 -2.92 17.30 -5.63
N SER A 72 -3.46 16.20 -6.14
CA SER A 72 -2.71 14.97 -6.41
C SER A 72 -2.52 14.76 -7.90
N TYR A 73 -1.30 14.41 -8.30
CA TYR A 73 -0.90 14.19 -9.69
C TYR A 73 -0.32 12.79 -9.86
N ASN A 74 -0.53 12.20 -11.04
CA ASN A 74 0.07 10.92 -11.44
C ASN A 74 0.73 11.08 -12.82
N SER A 75 2.02 10.77 -12.94
CA SER A 75 2.77 10.96 -14.19
C SER A 75 2.40 10.03 -15.34
N CYS A 76 1.69 8.93 -15.07
CA CYS A 76 1.20 8.01 -16.09
C CYS A 76 -0.19 8.39 -16.62
N ASN A 77 -0.82 9.42 -16.05
CA ASN A 77 -2.10 9.93 -16.52
C ASN A 77 -2.05 11.45 -16.74
N ASN A 78 -1.51 11.86 -17.89
CA ASN A 78 -1.38 13.27 -18.26
C ASN A 78 -2.70 13.94 -18.64
N SER A 79 -3.77 13.17 -18.87
CA SER A 79 -5.07 13.67 -19.37
C SER A 79 -6.15 13.78 -18.29
N VAL A 80 -5.88 13.23 -17.10
CA VAL A 80 -6.75 13.36 -15.94
C VAL A 80 -5.88 13.84 -14.79
N GLY A 81 -5.48 15.11 -14.85
CA GLY A 81 -5.16 15.84 -13.63
C GLY A 81 -6.44 15.80 -12.79
N PHE A 82 -6.50 14.92 -11.80
CA PHE A 82 -7.60 14.89 -10.85
C PHE A 82 -7.43 16.11 -9.96
N GLU A 83 -7.96 17.26 -10.41
CA GLU A 83 -8.27 18.38 -9.52
C GLU A 83 -9.46 17.97 -8.66
N TYR A 84 -9.22 17.09 -7.69
CA TYR A 84 -10.14 16.96 -6.56
C TYR A 84 -9.79 18.07 -5.58
N ASN A 85 -10.71 19.02 -5.50
CA ASN A 85 -10.71 20.01 -4.45
C ASN A 85 -11.28 19.37 -3.19
N ASP A 86 -10.57 18.44 -2.55
CA ASP A 86 -10.98 17.89 -1.27
C ASP A 86 -11.01 19.05 -0.27
N PRO A 87 -12.19 19.54 0.14
CA PRO A 87 -12.26 20.68 1.03
C PRO A 87 -11.84 20.18 2.41
N ASN A 88 -10.59 20.43 2.79
CA ASN A 88 -10.17 20.24 4.16
C ASN A 88 -10.78 21.35 5.02
N TYR A 89 -11.32 21.00 6.17
CA TYR A 89 -11.97 21.94 7.07
C TYR A 89 -11.13 22.10 8.33
N LYS A 90 -10.74 23.34 8.64
CA LYS A 90 -10.00 23.69 9.86
C LYS A 90 -10.91 24.30 10.90
N ILE A 91 -10.70 23.92 12.15
CA ILE A 91 -11.45 24.52 13.26
C ILE A 91 -11.17 26.02 13.30
N LYS A 92 -12.22 26.83 13.28
CA LYS A 92 -12.14 28.30 13.40
C LYS A 92 -12.52 28.76 14.79
N GLU A 93 -13.59 28.19 15.34
CA GLU A 93 -14.14 28.65 16.62
C GLU A 93 -14.81 27.51 17.38
N ILE A 94 -14.63 27.49 18.70
CA ILE A 94 -15.38 26.66 19.63
C ILE A 94 -16.14 27.60 20.57
N ILE A 95 -17.46 27.42 20.67
CA ILE A 95 -18.34 28.19 21.54
C ILE A 95 -19.01 27.26 22.53
N THR A 96 -18.82 27.52 23.81
CA THR A 96 -19.47 26.80 24.90
C THR A 96 -20.92 27.24 25.09
N PRO A 97 -21.77 26.46 25.79
CA PRO A 97 -23.14 26.88 26.13
C PRO A 97 -23.22 28.19 26.93
N THR A 98 -22.17 28.54 27.67
CA THR A 98 -22.07 29.82 28.40
C THR A 98 -21.52 30.96 27.54
N ASN A 99 -21.43 30.77 26.23
CA ASN A 99 -20.94 31.74 25.24
C ASN A 99 -19.45 32.13 25.39
N ASN A 100 -18.65 31.35 26.13
CA ASN A 100 -17.19 31.48 26.07
C ASN A 100 -16.70 30.98 24.72
N LYS A 101 -15.80 31.75 24.11
CA LYS A 101 -15.26 31.51 22.78
C LYS A 101 -13.78 31.13 22.83
N ILE A 102 -13.41 30.16 22.01
CA ILE A 102 -12.03 29.80 21.70
C ILE A 102 -11.87 29.97 20.19
N VAL A 103 -10.99 30.87 19.75
CA VAL A 103 -10.84 31.27 18.35
C VAL A 103 -9.46 30.86 17.83
N TYR A 104 -9.43 30.18 16.70
CA TYR A 104 -8.24 29.71 16.02
C TYR A 104 -7.93 30.61 14.82
N THR A 105 -6.68 31.07 14.73
CA THR A 105 -6.24 32.03 13.72
C THR A 105 -5.15 31.42 12.83
N TYR A 106 -5.31 31.57 11.52
CA TYR A 106 -4.39 31.06 10.49
C TYR A 106 -3.99 32.21 9.56
N ASN A 107 -2.82 32.82 9.80
CA ASN A 107 -2.40 34.06 9.11
C ASN A 107 -1.30 33.86 8.06
N GLU A 108 -0.74 32.66 7.96
CA GLU A 108 0.35 32.33 7.05
C GLU A 108 0.01 31.08 6.25
N TYR A 109 0.57 30.96 5.05
CA TYR A 109 0.40 29.80 4.17
C TYR A 109 1.75 29.17 3.86
N VAL A 110 1.76 27.85 3.77
CA VAL A 110 2.88 27.04 3.28
C VAL A 110 2.52 26.42 1.95
N ASN A 111 3.53 26.21 1.09
CA ASN A 111 3.33 25.60 -0.22
C ASN A 111 4.39 24.52 -0.39
N SER A 112 3.99 23.25 -0.47
CA SER A 112 4.92 22.14 -0.67
C SER A 112 4.51 21.29 -1.87
N HIS A 113 5.50 20.74 -2.56
CA HIS A 113 5.31 19.76 -3.62
C HIS A 113 6.21 18.57 -3.33
N TYR A 114 5.63 17.40 -3.14
CA TYR A 114 6.36 16.22 -2.74
C TYR A 114 5.80 14.95 -3.36
N ILE A 115 6.66 13.96 -3.51
CA ILE A 115 6.29 12.62 -3.94
C ILE A 115 5.63 11.84 -2.80
N THR A 116 4.51 11.18 -3.09
CA THR A 116 3.77 10.32 -2.13
C THR A 116 4.07 8.84 -2.33
N SER A 117 4.27 8.40 -3.59
CA SER A 117 4.64 7.03 -3.92
C SER A 117 5.18 6.91 -5.35
N VAL A 118 5.93 5.84 -5.62
CA VAL A 118 6.32 5.44 -6.98
C VAL A 118 5.77 4.04 -7.25
N SER A 119 4.91 3.89 -8.26
CA SER A 119 4.53 2.57 -8.76
C SER A 119 5.45 2.15 -9.89
N HIS A 120 5.77 0.86 -9.91
CA HIS A 120 6.53 0.23 -10.98
C HIS A 120 5.71 -0.92 -11.55
N THR A 121 5.71 -1.06 -12.87
CA THR A 121 5.06 -2.14 -13.60
C THR A 121 5.99 -2.64 -14.68
N LYS A 122 6.15 -3.96 -14.77
CA LYS A 122 6.98 -4.61 -15.78
C LYS A 122 6.15 -5.66 -16.52
N PRO A 123 5.90 -5.52 -17.84
CA PRO A 123 5.24 -6.57 -18.60
C PRO A 123 6.13 -7.82 -18.64
N ILE A 124 5.55 -8.98 -18.34
CA ILE A 124 6.24 -10.28 -18.36
C ILE A 124 5.71 -11.19 -19.49
N SER A 125 4.51 -10.92 -20.00
CA SER A 125 3.98 -11.55 -21.22
C SER A 125 2.98 -10.61 -21.91
N THR A 126 2.98 -10.59 -23.23
CA THR A 126 2.09 -9.76 -24.05
C THR A 126 1.55 -10.57 -25.21
N TYR A 127 0.26 -10.51 -25.50
CA TYR A 127 -0.36 -11.16 -26.65
C TYR A 127 -1.17 -10.15 -27.46
N GLU A 128 -0.93 -10.11 -28.77
CA GLU A 128 -1.56 -9.17 -29.70
C GLU A 128 -2.48 -9.93 -30.64
N ASN A 129 -3.75 -9.51 -30.69
CA ASN A 129 -4.70 -9.94 -31.70
C ASN A 129 -5.03 -8.75 -32.61
N GLY A 130 -4.56 -8.80 -33.87
CA GLY A 130 -4.67 -7.71 -34.83
C GLY A 130 -3.46 -6.77 -34.85
N GLN A 131 -3.41 -5.87 -35.82
CA GLN A 131 -2.29 -4.93 -35.97
C GLN A 131 -2.46 -3.73 -35.04
N LEU A 132 -1.50 -3.50 -34.14
CA LEU A 132 -1.49 -2.32 -33.28
C LEU A 132 -1.56 -1.02 -34.10
N PRO A 133 -2.44 -0.07 -33.74
CA PRO A 133 -2.50 1.23 -34.40
C PRO A 133 -1.15 1.95 -34.32
N LYS A 134 -0.76 2.64 -35.40
CA LYS A 134 0.43 3.48 -35.38
C LYS A 134 0.27 4.57 -34.31
N GLY A 135 1.22 4.63 -33.37
CA GLY A 135 1.16 5.56 -32.24
C GLY A 135 0.35 5.07 -31.04
N PHE A 136 0.06 3.77 -30.93
CA PHE A 136 -0.53 3.18 -29.74
C PHE A 136 0.38 3.40 -28.52
N GLY A 137 0.01 4.35 -27.66
CA GLY A 137 0.78 4.72 -26.47
C GLY A 137 0.52 3.74 -25.33
N LEU A 138 1.59 3.11 -24.82
CA LEU A 138 1.53 2.33 -23.60
C LEU A 138 1.76 3.23 -22.39
N ALA A 139 1.10 2.92 -21.28
CA ALA A 139 1.44 3.56 -20.00
C ALA A 139 2.93 3.33 -19.68
N PRO A 140 3.64 4.33 -19.13
CA PRO A 140 5.01 4.15 -18.64
C PRO A 140 5.12 3.04 -17.60
N GLU A 141 6.28 2.37 -17.54
CA GLU A 141 6.58 1.34 -16.54
C GLU A 141 6.76 1.91 -15.12
N THR A 142 7.05 3.21 -14.99
CA THR A 142 7.18 3.89 -13.71
C THR A 142 6.22 5.07 -13.64
N CYS A 143 5.38 5.09 -12.60
CA CYS A 143 4.47 6.20 -12.34
C CYS A 143 4.81 6.88 -11.02
N TYR A 144 4.95 8.19 -11.08
CA TYR A 144 5.18 9.05 -9.92
C TYR A 144 3.86 9.63 -9.47
N ASN A 145 3.47 9.37 -8.22
CA ASN A 145 2.38 10.07 -7.56
C ASN A 145 2.93 11.22 -6.74
N THR A 146 2.46 12.44 -7.00
CA THR A 146 2.91 13.63 -6.27
C THR A 146 1.72 14.39 -5.72
N THR A 147 1.97 15.16 -4.67
CA THR A 147 0.99 16.03 -4.06
C THR A 147 1.54 17.43 -3.99
N GLN A 148 0.74 18.40 -4.43
CA GLN A 148 0.94 19.81 -4.20
C GLN A 148 -0.01 20.25 -3.11
N ASN A 149 0.53 20.80 -2.03
CA ASN A 149 -0.23 21.30 -0.91
C ASN A 149 -0.04 22.81 -0.78
N LYS A 150 -1.15 23.53 -0.61
CA LYS A 150 -1.17 24.90 -0.11
C LYS A 150 -2.05 24.94 1.14
N GLU A 151 -1.44 25.20 2.29
CA GLU A 151 -2.09 25.02 3.58
C GLU A 151 -1.89 26.24 4.48
N SER A 152 -2.93 26.65 5.21
CA SER A 152 -2.81 27.73 6.21
C SER A 152 -2.30 27.20 7.56
N ILE A 153 -1.27 27.80 8.15
CA ILE A 153 -0.70 27.32 9.43
C ILE A 153 -1.30 28.05 10.63
N LEU A 154 -1.52 27.32 11.72
CA LEU A 154 -2.08 27.87 12.97
C LEU A 154 -1.08 28.82 13.63
N THR A 155 -1.45 30.08 13.81
CA THR A 155 -0.57 31.10 14.41
C THR A 155 -0.98 31.46 15.83
N SER A 156 -2.27 31.40 16.16
CA SER A 156 -2.74 31.62 17.53
C SER A 156 -4.06 30.94 17.86
N ILE A 157 -4.26 30.66 19.15
CA ILE A 157 -5.54 30.29 19.74
C ILE A 157 -5.87 31.29 20.85
N ASN A 158 -6.93 32.06 20.67
CA ASN A 158 -7.43 33.00 21.68
C ASN A 158 -8.50 32.31 22.51
N PHE A 159 -8.43 32.42 23.83
CA PHE A 159 -9.39 31.86 24.78
C PHE A 159 -9.69 32.91 25.87
N PRO A 160 -10.75 32.75 26.70
CA PRO A 160 -11.21 33.84 27.57
C PRO A 160 -10.15 34.42 28.51
N ASN A 161 -9.16 33.61 28.90
CA ASN A 161 -8.14 33.96 29.89
C ASN A 161 -6.75 34.21 29.30
N GLY A 162 -6.61 34.19 27.97
CA GLY A 162 -5.32 34.39 27.35
C GLY A 162 -5.23 33.97 25.89
N VAL A 163 -3.99 33.75 25.46
CA VAL A 163 -3.66 33.37 24.08
C VAL A 163 -2.57 32.29 24.08
N VAL A 164 -2.67 31.37 23.13
CA VAL A 164 -1.59 30.47 22.73
C VAL A 164 -1.03 30.98 21.41
N GLU A 165 0.28 31.22 21.34
CA GLU A 165 1.00 31.68 20.15
C GLU A 165 1.93 30.60 19.63
N PHE A 166 1.98 30.44 18.31
CA PHE A 166 2.82 29.46 17.62
C PHE A 166 3.84 30.20 16.75
N THR A 167 5.13 29.89 16.90
CA THR A 167 6.18 30.45 16.04
C THR A 167 6.85 29.36 15.24
N TYR A 168 7.07 29.63 13.96
CA TYR A 168 7.66 28.69 13.02
C TYR A 168 9.00 29.21 12.47
N ILE A 169 9.88 28.30 12.07
CA ILE A 169 11.13 28.60 11.37
C ILE A 169 11.16 27.90 10.02
N SER A 170 11.82 28.52 9.04
CA SER A 170 11.99 27.93 7.71
C SER A 170 13.15 26.96 7.63
N LYS A 171 14.13 27.03 8.55
CA LYS A 171 15.37 26.26 8.49
C LYS A 171 15.84 25.85 9.88
N LEU A 172 16.47 24.68 10.00
CA LEU A 172 16.93 24.15 11.28
C LEU A 172 18.38 24.59 11.59
N SER A 173 19.26 24.58 10.58
CA SER A 173 20.65 25.05 10.69
C SER A 173 20.90 26.28 9.80
N GLY A 174 21.92 27.09 10.14
CA GLY A 174 22.32 28.26 9.35
C GLY A 174 22.73 27.92 7.92
N SER A 175 23.25 26.71 7.68
CA SER A 175 23.64 26.17 6.37
C SER A 175 22.46 25.75 5.49
N ASP A 176 21.29 25.57 6.07
CA ASP A 176 20.11 25.11 5.35
C ASP A 176 19.44 26.30 4.65
N ILE A 177 18.87 26.06 3.46
CA ILE A 177 18.11 27.07 2.72
C ILE A 177 16.68 27.11 3.25
N GLU A 178 16.11 25.93 3.53
CA GLU A 178 14.74 25.73 4.00
C GLU A 178 14.59 24.37 4.74
N ARG A 179 13.36 23.94 4.99
CA ARG A 179 13.04 22.62 5.55
C ARG A 179 13.42 21.54 4.54
N LYS A 180 14.35 20.65 4.92
CA LYS A 180 14.98 19.71 3.99
C LYS A 180 14.10 18.53 3.63
N ASP A 181 13.34 17.98 4.57
CA ASP A 181 12.51 16.79 4.34
C ASP A 181 11.26 17.11 3.50
N LEU A 182 10.77 18.34 3.63
CA LEU A 182 9.60 18.86 2.94
C LEU A 182 9.80 20.34 2.59
N PRO A 183 10.49 20.64 1.48
CA PRO A 183 10.70 22.00 0.99
C PRO A 183 9.39 22.78 0.82
N GLY A 184 9.44 24.09 1.10
CA GLY A 184 8.30 25.01 1.05
C GLY A 184 7.35 24.97 2.27
N ASP A 185 7.55 24.03 3.20
CA ASP A 185 6.88 23.96 4.49
C ASP A 185 7.73 24.59 5.63
N LYS A 186 7.20 24.65 6.85
CA LYS A 186 7.84 25.22 8.04
C LYS A 186 8.02 24.18 9.16
N ILE A 187 8.80 24.58 10.17
CA ILE A 187 9.07 23.80 11.38
C ILE A 187 8.52 24.59 12.58
N LEU A 188 7.60 24.01 13.36
CA LEU A 188 7.12 24.62 14.59
C LEU A 188 8.25 24.72 15.62
N LYS A 189 8.60 25.92 16.07
CA LYS A 189 9.72 26.14 16.99
C LYS A 189 9.28 26.40 18.42
N THR A 190 8.25 27.22 18.63
CA THR A 190 7.76 27.53 19.98
C THR A 190 6.25 27.53 20.08
N ILE A 191 5.76 27.19 21.28
CA ILE A 191 4.37 27.34 21.70
C ILE A 191 4.37 28.13 23.00
N VAL A 192 3.83 29.35 22.98
CA VAL A 192 3.83 30.25 24.14
C VAL A 192 2.39 30.49 24.59
N VAL A 193 2.13 30.26 25.88
CA VAL A 193 0.83 30.54 26.50
C VAL A 193 0.96 31.79 27.35
N LYS A 194 0.15 32.81 27.05
CA LYS A 194 0.10 34.07 27.80
C LYS A 194 -1.27 34.25 28.43
N ASN A 195 -1.33 34.92 29.59
CA ASN A 195 -2.59 35.40 30.14
C ASN A 195 -3.02 36.73 29.49
N ASN A 196 -4.20 37.23 29.84
CA ASN A 196 -4.70 38.53 29.37
C ASN A 196 -3.83 39.73 29.77
N SER A 197 -2.96 39.59 30.78
CA SER A 197 -1.99 40.60 31.19
C SER A 197 -0.70 40.57 30.35
N GLY A 198 -0.60 39.64 29.38
CA GLY A 198 0.59 39.43 28.56
C GLY A 198 1.71 38.62 29.24
N SER A 199 1.50 38.17 30.49
CA SER A 199 2.48 37.35 31.20
C SER A 199 2.52 35.93 30.63
N ILE A 200 3.73 35.43 30.37
CA ILE A 200 3.95 34.06 29.89
C ILE A 200 3.69 33.07 31.05
N ILE A 201 2.72 32.19 30.86
CA ILE A 201 2.34 31.13 31.80
C ILE A 201 3.10 29.83 31.50
N ARG A 202 3.30 29.55 30.20
CA ARG A 202 4.04 28.39 29.70
C ARG A 202 4.77 28.78 28.42
N ASN A 203 5.93 28.19 28.21
CA ASN A 203 6.72 28.38 27.01
C ASN A 203 7.39 27.06 26.64
N TYR A 204 6.95 26.46 25.55
CA TYR A 204 7.51 25.23 25.02
C TYR A 204 8.40 25.53 23.83
N GLU A 205 9.62 25.03 23.86
CA GLU A 205 10.53 25.01 22.72
C GLU A 205 10.66 23.59 22.18
N LEU A 206 10.50 23.45 20.87
CA LEU A 206 10.62 22.18 20.17
C LEU A 206 11.99 22.13 19.48
N ASN A 207 12.68 20.99 19.64
CA ASN A 207 13.99 20.77 19.06
C ASN A 207 13.97 19.53 18.17
N TYR A 208 14.70 19.63 17.07
CA TYR A 208 14.66 18.63 16.01
C TYR A 208 16.05 18.22 15.57
N LYS A 209 16.14 17.10 14.85
CA LYS A 209 17.29 16.71 14.06
C LYS A 209 16.85 16.15 12.71
N TYR A 210 17.71 16.26 11.71
CA TYR A 210 17.54 15.51 10.47
C TYR A 210 18.21 14.14 10.58
N ILE A 211 17.51 13.13 10.07
CA ILE A 211 18.09 11.84 9.71
C ILE A 211 18.19 11.82 8.19
N GLN A 212 19.40 11.60 7.67
CA GLN A 212 19.65 11.48 6.24
C GLN A 212 19.71 10.01 5.84
N SER A 213 19.19 9.73 4.64
CA SER A 213 19.30 8.46 3.94
C SER A 213 20.76 8.17 3.59
N SER A 214 21.11 6.88 3.60
CA SER A 214 22.40 6.42 3.06
C SER A 214 22.40 6.30 1.53
N GLU A 215 21.22 6.18 0.94
CA GLU A 215 21.01 6.19 -0.51
C GLU A 215 20.91 7.64 -0.99
N THR A 216 21.63 7.97 -2.07
CA THR A 216 21.48 9.24 -2.78
C THR A 216 20.60 9.04 -4.00
N TYR A 217 19.59 9.90 -4.14
CA TYR A 217 18.73 9.93 -5.31
C TYR A 217 18.96 11.27 -6.02
N SER A 218 19.58 11.24 -7.20
CA SER A 218 19.85 12.46 -7.97
C SER A 218 18.73 12.67 -8.97
N SER A 219 17.99 13.78 -8.82
CA SER A 219 17.01 14.22 -9.81
C SER A 219 16.77 15.72 -9.66
N ASP A 220 16.60 16.40 -10.79
CA ASP A 220 16.30 17.84 -10.84
C ASP A 220 14.81 18.16 -10.63
N LYS A 221 13.99 17.15 -10.32
CA LYS A 221 12.54 17.33 -10.13
C LYS A 221 12.25 17.81 -8.72
N ASP A 222 11.55 18.93 -8.62
CA ASP A 222 11.18 19.59 -7.36
C ASP A 222 10.51 18.66 -6.34
N TYR A 223 9.58 17.81 -6.78
CA TYR A 223 8.86 16.87 -5.92
C TYR A 223 9.69 15.72 -5.34
N LEU A 224 10.93 15.54 -5.83
CA LEU A 224 11.90 14.60 -5.27
C LEU A 224 12.84 15.26 -4.27
N ASN A 225 12.79 16.58 -4.10
CA ASN A 225 13.60 17.26 -3.11
C ASN A 225 13.20 16.78 -1.70
N GLY A 226 14.20 16.41 -0.90
CA GLY A 226 14.01 16.04 0.49
C GLY A 226 13.64 14.58 0.76
N ILE A 227 13.53 13.72 -0.27
CA ILE A 227 13.23 12.28 -0.09
C ILE A 227 14.29 11.52 0.69
N ASP A 228 15.50 12.09 0.79
CA ASP A 228 16.63 11.58 1.54
C ASP A 228 16.67 12.10 2.99
N TYR A 229 15.75 12.99 3.40
CA TYR A 229 15.70 13.52 4.76
C TYR A 229 14.40 13.16 5.49
N ARG A 230 14.51 13.00 6.81
CA ARG A 230 13.39 12.93 7.75
C ARG A 230 13.67 13.84 8.94
N LEU A 231 12.68 14.63 9.36
CA LEU A 231 12.78 15.53 10.51
C LEU A 231 12.21 14.86 11.76
N PHE A 232 13.05 14.63 12.78
CA PHE A 232 12.64 14.01 14.05
C PHE A 232 12.58 15.05 15.15
N LEU A 233 11.50 15.07 15.93
CA LEU A 233 11.38 15.86 17.15
C LEU A 233 12.18 15.16 18.26
N THR A 234 13.29 15.75 18.71
CA THR A 234 14.16 15.13 19.72
C THR A 234 13.80 15.53 21.14
N SER A 235 13.25 16.74 21.32
CA SER A 235 12.80 17.17 22.63
C SER A 235 11.76 18.28 22.58
N VAL A 236 10.98 18.37 23.65
CA VAL A 236 10.14 19.51 23.99
C VAL A 236 10.58 20.02 25.36
N GLU A 237 11.04 21.25 25.42
CA GLU A 237 11.50 21.90 26.65
C GLU A 237 10.50 22.94 27.11
N GLU A 238 9.99 22.80 28.33
CA GLU A 238 9.18 23.80 29.00
C GLU A 238 10.13 24.79 29.71
N LYS A 239 10.32 25.97 29.11
CA LYS A 239 11.34 26.95 29.51
C LYS A 239 11.07 27.59 30.87
N ASN A 240 9.82 27.63 31.33
CA ASN A 240 9.48 28.22 32.64
C ASN A 240 9.93 27.33 33.81
N THR A 241 9.89 26.01 33.63
CA THR A 241 10.22 25.00 34.65
C THR A 241 11.55 24.29 34.39
N GLY A 242 12.10 24.41 33.18
CA GLY A 242 13.26 23.63 32.72
C GLY A 242 12.93 22.15 32.48
N GLY A 243 11.64 21.79 32.42
CA GLY A 243 11.20 20.42 32.22
C GLY A 243 11.43 19.98 30.78
N ILE A 244 12.15 18.88 30.58
CA ILE A 244 12.48 18.37 29.24
C ILE A 244 11.81 17.02 29.00
N TYR A 245 11.00 16.95 27.95
CA TYR A 245 10.58 15.70 27.34
C TYR A 245 11.61 15.32 26.28
N LYS A 246 12.21 14.14 26.35
CA LYS A 246 13.12 13.62 25.32
C LYS A 246 12.46 12.48 24.56
N LEU A 247 12.62 12.49 23.24
CA LEU A 247 12.07 11.48 22.34
C LEU A 247 13.21 10.76 21.63
N ASP A 248 13.30 9.45 21.87
CA ASP A 248 14.26 8.58 21.20
C ASP A 248 13.53 7.72 20.18
N TYR A 249 14.16 7.49 19.02
CA TYR A 249 13.60 6.72 17.92
C TYR A 249 14.39 5.43 17.70
N TYR A 250 13.78 4.47 17.01
CA TYR A 250 14.51 3.35 16.43
C TYR A 250 15.34 3.86 15.25
N GLU A 251 16.66 3.86 15.38
CA GLU A 251 17.59 4.36 14.37
C GLU A 251 18.53 3.22 13.92
N GLY A 252 18.77 3.14 12.61
CA GLY A 252 19.62 2.14 11.99
C GLY A 252 20.87 2.77 11.39
N ILE A 253 21.84 1.92 11.01
CA ILE A 253 23.08 2.36 10.34
C ILE A 253 22.78 2.88 8.92
N LYS A 254 21.84 2.23 8.23
CA LYS A 254 21.36 2.62 6.90
C LYS A 254 19.89 3.04 7.02
N ASN A 255 19.58 4.25 6.58
CA ASN A 255 18.20 4.73 6.44
C ASN A 255 17.87 4.78 4.95
N PRO A 256 16.68 4.31 4.52
CA PRO A 256 16.29 4.34 3.11
C PRO A 256 15.86 5.74 2.68
N THR A 257 15.90 6.05 1.39
CA THR A 257 15.08 7.15 0.86
C THR A 257 13.59 6.83 1.04
N ARG A 258 12.71 7.85 1.00
CA ARG A 258 11.25 7.63 1.06
C ARG A 258 10.68 6.79 -0.09
N ILE A 259 11.45 6.62 -1.16
CA ILE A 259 11.07 5.87 -2.38
C ILE A 259 12.04 4.71 -2.67
N SER A 260 12.72 4.21 -1.64
CA SER A 260 13.68 3.11 -1.79
C SER A 260 13.02 1.85 -2.35
N ASN A 261 13.81 1.08 -3.11
CA ASN A 261 13.42 -0.24 -3.59
C ASN A 261 13.42 -1.30 -2.48
N ASP A 262 14.11 -1.04 -1.37
CA ASP A 262 14.25 -1.92 -0.20
C ASP A 262 12.99 -1.93 0.66
N GLN A 263 11.87 -2.28 0.06
CA GLN A 263 10.58 -2.29 0.73
C GLN A 263 9.89 -3.62 0.54
N ASP A 264 9.12 -4.04 1.54
CA ASP A 264 8.24 -5.19 1.46
C ASP A 264 7.05 -4.92 0.53
N TYR A 265 6.12 -5.88 0.45
CA TYR A 265 4.88 -5.73 -0.34
C TYR A 265 3.98 -4.58 0.14
N TRP A 266 4.17 -4.11 1.37
CA TRP A 266 3.44 -3.01 2.01
C TRP A 266 4.25 -1.71 2.07
N GLY A 267 5.31 -1.56 1.27
CA GLY A 267 6.09 -0.32 1.25
C GLY A 267 6.88 -0.02 2.52
N VAL A 268 7.02 -1.00 3.42
CA VAL A 268 7.81 -0.87 4.64
C VAL A 268 9.24 -1.31 4.37
N TYR A 269 10.20 -0.53 4.87
CA TYR A 269 11.63 -0.80 4.68
C TYR A 269 12.02 -2.21 5.18
N ASN A 270 12.66 -3.01 4.32
CA ASN A 270 13.03 -4.40 4.63
C ASN A 270 14.54 -4.69 4.52
N GLY A 271 15.35 -3.70 4.09
CA GLY A 271 16.80 -3.77 4.09
C GLY A 271 17.41 -4.86 3.21
N LYS A 272 16.73 -5.28 2.14
CA LYS A 272 17.17 -6.40 1.28
C LYS A 272 18.10 -5.99 0.13
N GLU A 273 18.51 -4.72 0.03
CA GLU A 273 19.42 -4.22 -1.02
C GLU A 273 18.91 -4.50 -2.45
N ASN A 274 17.60 -4.31 -2.65
CA ASN A 274 16.87 -4.48 -3.89
C ASN A 274 17.31 -3.44 -4.94
N THR A 275 17.64 -3.92 -6.13
CA THR A 275 17.98 -3.06 -7.28
C THR A 275 16.76 -2.55 -8.06
N THR A 276 15.59 -3.13 -7.81
CA THR A 276 14.30 -2.75 -8.42
C THR A 276 13.20 -2.85 -7.37
N ALA A 277 12.08 -2.14 -7.55
CA ALA A 277 10.92 -2.30 -6.69
C ALA A 277 10.01 -3.48 -7.11
N ILE A 278 10.15 -3.96 -8.35
CA ILE A 278 9.36 -5.06 -8.94
C ILE A 278 9.66 -6.36 -8.20
N PRO A 279 8.68 -7.08 -7.63
CA PRO A 279 8.92 -8.34 -6.94
C PRO A 279 9.46 -9.42 -7.85
N THR A 280 10.21 -10.35 -7.26
CA THR A 280 10.44 -11.65 -7.90
C THR A 280 9.12 -12.40 -8.02
N VAL A 281 8.76 -12.83 -9.22
CA VAL A 281 7.67 -13.79 -9.47
C VAL A 281 8.25 -15.01 -10.15
N ARG A 282 7.75 -16.19 -9.79
CA ARG A 282 8.15 -17.46 -10.39
C ARG A 282 6.91 -18.20 -10.84
N ASN A 283 7.06 -18.95 -11.92
CA ASN A 283 6.10 -19.95 -12.37
C ASN A 283 4.69 -19.40 -12.59
N VAL A 284 4.63 -18.19 -13.14
CA VAL A 284 3.40 -17.55 -13.59
C VAL A 284 3.09 -18.08 -14.98
N VAL A 285 1.82 -18.37 -15.28
CA VAL A 285 1.41 -18.76 -16.61
C VAL A 285 1.19 -17.51 -17.46
N GLY A 286 2.08 -17.28 -18.41
CA GLY A 286 1.98 -16.25 -19.44
C GLY A 286 0.78 -16.44 -20.37
N LEU A 287 0.46 -15.39 -21.12
CA LEU A 287 -0.72 -15.32 -21.99
C LEU A 287 -0.72 -16.36 -23.11
N GLN A 288 0.46 -16.76 -23.56
CA GLN A 288 0.63 -17.83 -24.54
C GLN A 288 0.74 -19.23 -23.89
N GLY A 289 0.47 -19.36 -22.60
CA GLY A 289 0.51 -20.63 -21.89
C GLY A 289 1.90 -21.06 -21.38
N PHE A 290 2.94 -20.23 -21.56
CA PHE A 290 4.26 -20.49 -21.01
C PHE A 290 4.37 -20.21 -19.53
N VAL A 291 5.16 -21.02 -18.85
CA VAL A 291 5.63 -20.69 -17.51
C VAL A 291 6.70 -19.62 -17.63
N ILE A 292 6.49 -18.49 -16.98
CA ILE A 292 7.40 -17.35 -16.96
C ILE A 292 7.77 -17.02 -15.51
N GLY A 293 9.05 -16.71 -15.32
CA GLY A 293 9.57 -16.12 -14.11
C GLY A 293 10.15 -14.74 -14.41
N SER A 294 10.08 -13.85 -13.43
CA SER A 294 10.81 -12.58 -13.46
C SER A 294 11.55 -12.42 -12.15
N SER A 295 12.88 -12.45 -12.21
CA SER A 295 13.70 -12.06 -11.06
C SER A 295 13.54 -10.57 -10.79
N GLY A 296 13.35 -10.25 -9.52
CA GLY A 296 13.13 -8.88 -9.04
C GLY A 296 13.59 -8.74 -7.59
N ALA A 297 12.92 -7.87 -6.85
CA ALA A 297 13.13 -7.61 -5.44
C ALA A 297 12.81 -8.80 -4.54
N ASN A 298 13.54 -8.91 -3.43
CA ASN A 298 13.09 -9.61 -2.24
C ASN A 298 12.17 -8.67 -1.43
N LYS A 299 10.90 -9.08 -1.30
CA LYS A 299 9.84 -8.33 -0.63
C LYS A 299 9.46 -8.92 0.73
N GLU A 300 10.25 -9.86 1.24
CA GLU A 300 10.06 -10.44 2.57
C GLU A 300 10.14 -9.36 3.64
N VAL A 301 9.31 -9.52 4.66
CA VAL A 301 9.22 -8.63 5.80
C VAL A 301 10.45 -8.78 6.70
N ASP A 302 10.97 -7.68 7.20
CA ASP A 302 12.05 -7.69 8.20
C ASP A 302 11.84 -6.61 9.26
N ILE A 303 11.46 -7.02 10.48
CA ILE A 303 11.17 -6.11 11.58
C ILE A 303 12.37 -5.27 12.01
N THR A 304 13.59 -5.77 11.80
CA THR A 304 14.81 -5.07 12.22
C THR A 304 14.99 -3.77 11.44
N TYR A 305 14.49 -3.75 10.21
CA TYR A 305 14.48 -2.59 9.31
C TYR A 305 13.13 -1.85 9.35
N GLY A 306 12.01 -2.58 9.39
CA GLY A 306 10.68 -1.98 9.36
C GLY A 306 10.35 -1.10 10.57
N VAL A 307 11.00 -1.35 11.72
CA VAL A 307 10.82 -0.55 12.94
C VAL A 307 11.52 0.81 12.89
N LEU A 308 12.47 1.02 11.97
CA LEU A 308 13.26 2.25 11.91
C LEU A 308 12.39 3.50 11.70
N GLY A 309 12.75 4.58 12.39
CA GLY A 309 12.02 5.85 12.43
C GLY A 309 10.81 5.88 13.37
N ASN A 310 10.42 4.77 13.99
CA ASN A 310 9.33 4.76 14.97
C ASN A 310 9.82 5.22 16.36
N LEU A 311 8.91 5.80 17.14
CA LEU A 311 9.21 6.28 18.49
C LEU A 311 9.53 5.12 19.42
N LYS A 312 10.76 5.08 19.94
CA LYS A 312 11.24 4.03 20.84
C LYS A 312 10.99 4.37 22.30
N ARG A 313 11.18 5.63 22.69
CA ARG A 313 11.08 6.03 24.10
C ARG A 313 10.71 7.51 24.24
N ILE A 314 9.90 7.80 25.25
CA ILE A 314 9.69 9.14 25.78
C ILE A 314 10.27 9.17 27.19
N THR A 315 11.24 10.05 27.44
CA THR A 315 11.72 10.37 28.79
C THR A 315 11.06 11.65 29.25
N TYR A 316 10.42 11.63 30.41
CA TYR A 316 9.65 12.75 30.96
C TYR A 316 10.53 13.69 31.79
N PRO A 317 10.08 14.93 32.06
CA PRO A 317 10.76 15.87 32.95
C PRO A 317 11.07 15.32 34.34
N THR A 318 10.24 14.39 34.82
CA THR A 318 10.44 13.68 36.09
C THR A 318 11.62 12.72 36.09
N LYS A 319 12.26 12.46 34.93
CA LYS A 319 13.28 11.43 34.67
C LYS A 319 12.75 10.01 34.52
N GLY A 320 11.46 9.78 34.79
CA GLY A 320 10.78 8.56 34.37
C GLY A 320 10.72 8.45 32.84
N PHE A 321 10.40 7.28 32.31
CA PHE A 321 10.27 7.06 30.87
C PHE A 321 9.15 6.08 30.53
N THR A 322 8.68 6.14 29.29
CA THR A 322 7.89 5.08 28.64
C THR A 322 8.65 4.59 27.41
N GLU A 323 8.94 3.30 27.36
CA GLU A 323 9.53 2.61 26.22
C GLU A 323 8.44 1.85 25.45
N ILE A 324 8.52 1.91 24.13
CA ILE A 324 7.58 1.29 23.20
C ILE A 324 8.33 0.21 22.43
N LYS A 325 7.81 -1.02 22.47
CA LYS A 325 8.30 -2.12 21.64
C LYS A 325 7.24 -2.45 20.61
N TYR A 326 7.66 -2.51 19.35
CA TYR A 326 6.82 -2.90 18.23
C TYR A 326 7.02 -4.37 17.84
N GLU A 327 6.07 -4.89 17.09
CA GLU A 327 6.16 -6.12 16.32
C GLU A 327 5.41 -5.95 14.98
N ASN A 328 5.65 -6.86 14.04
CA ASN A 328 4.89 -6.88 12.79
C ASN A 328 3.42 -7.11 13.04
N ASP A 329 2.62 -6.58 12.12
CA ASP A 329 1.23 -6.94 12.00
C ASP A 329 1.07 -8.34 11.42
N GLU A 330 0.00 -8.98 11.87
CA GLU A 330 -0.34 -10.34 11.50
C GLU A 330 -1.82 -10.41 11.17
N PHE A 331 -2.18 -11.15 10.12
CA PHE A 331 -3.56 -11.41 9.76
C PHE A 331 -3.82 -12.91 9.64
N LEU A 332 -5.08 -13.31 9.82
CA LEU A 332 -5.48 -14.68 9.54
C LEU A 332 -5.52 -14.89 8.02
N LYS A 333 -4.75 -15.84 7.50
CA LYS A 333 -4.74 -16.19 6.08
C LYS A 333 -6.06 -16.87 5.71
N ASP A 334 -6.74 -16.32 4.73
CA ASP A 334 -7.86 -16.93 3.99
C ASP A 334 -7.50 -17.19 2.51
N PHE A 335 -6.25 -16.91 2.14
CA PHE A 335 -5.65 -17.16 0.83
C PHE A 335 -4.21 -17.67 0.98
N THR A 336 -3.64 -18.22 -0.09
CA THR A 336 -2.27 -18.74 -0.11
C THR A 336 -1.30 -17.78 -0.79
N LEU A 337 -0.17 -17.51 -0.16
CA LEU A 337 0.92 -16.68 -0.66
C LEU A 337 1.89 -17.50 -1.54
N PRO A 338 2.68 -16.85 -2.43
CA PRO A 338 3.72 -17.54 -3.20
C PRO A 338 4.71 -18.33 -2.33
N ASP A 339 5.00 -17.84 -1.12
CA ASP A 339 5.91 -18.50 -0.17
C ASP A 339 5.30 -19.75 0.49
N ASP A 340 3.97 -19.93 0.40
CA ASP A 340 3.26 -21.10 0.95
C ASP A 340 3.46 -22.36 0.10
N TYR A 341 4.17 -22.27 -1.03
CA TYR A 341 4.46 -23.40 -1.90
C TYR A 341 5.95 -23.52 -2.21
N GLU A 342 6.42 -24.76 -2.33
CA GLU A 342 7.59 -25.10 -3.12
C GLU A 342 7.11 -25.46 -4.53
N ILE A 343 7.78 -24.93 -5.55
CA ILE A 343 7.45 -25.28 -6.94
C ILE A 343 8.61 -26.09 -7.50
N ILE A 344 8.31 -27.28 -8.00
CA ILE A 344 9.29 -28.16 -8.66
C ILE A 344 9.02 -28.15 -10.16
N ASP A 345 10.06 -27.83 -10.94
CA ASP A 345 10.02 -27.80 -12.39
C ASP A 345 10.89 -28.94 -12.96
N TYR A 346 10.31 -29.76 -13.84
CA TYR A 346 11.06 -30.76 -14.61
C TYR A 346 11.02 -30.40 -16.10
N PRO A 347 12.09 -29.79 -16.63
CA PRO A 347 12.17 -29.50 -18.05
C PRO A 347 12.41 -30.79 -18.85
N GLY A 348 11.78 -30.88 -20.01
CA GLY A 348 11.94 -31.98 -20.96
C GLY A 348 12.02 -31.49 -22.40
N TYR A 349 12.66 -32.28 -23.25
CA TYR A 349 12.85 -32.01 -24.67
C TYR A 349 12.62 -33.28 -25.47
N ILE A 350 11.84 -33.18 -26.55
CA ILE A 350 11.66 -34.23 -27.55
C ILE A 350 11.82 -33.63 -28.94
N SER A 351 12.42 -34.36 -29.86
CA SER A 351 12.50 -33.96 -31.27
C SER A 351 12.54 -35.17 -32.18
N THR A 352 12.24 -34.94 -33.46
CA THR A 352 12.35 -35.96 -34.51
C THR A 352 13.76 -36.52 -34.67
N ASP A 353 14.78 -35.75 -34.27
CA ASP A 353 16.18 -36.07 -34.50
C ASP A 353 16.89 -36.64 -33.26
N SER A 354 16.20 -36.63 -32.11
CA SER A 354 16.71 -37.14 -30.84
C SER A 354 15.81 -38.24 -30.31
N ASN A 355 14.80 -37.88 -29.52
CA ASN A 355 13.80 -38.77 -28.95
C ASN A 355 12.41 -38.26 -29.31
N LEU A 356 11.60 -39.13 -29.92
CA LEU A 356 10.21 -38.82 -30.29
C LEU A 356 9.24 -38.82 -29.09
N GLN A 357 9.66 -39.34 -27.94
CA GLN A 357 8.80 -39.50 -26.78
C GLN A 357 9.58 -39.33 -25.47
N TYR A 358 8.88 -38.88 -24.43
CA TYR A 358 9.41 -38.75 -23.08
C TYR A 358 8.35 -39.14 -22.06
N ASP A 359 8.72 -40.02 -21.13
CA ASP A 359 7.87 -40.50 -20.05
C ASP A 359 8.22 -39.77 -18.75
N PHE A 360 7.21 -39.34 -18.03
CA PHE A 360 7.35 -38.64 -16.76
C PHE A 360 6.16 -38.95 -15.85
N SER A 361 6.36 -38.74 -14.56
CA SER A 361 5.32 -38.95 -13.55
C SER A 361 5.00 -37.63 -12.88
N ILE A 362 3.71 -37.38 -12.63
CA ILE A 362 3.24 -36.25 -11.84
C ILE A 362 2.51 -36.83 -10.64
N ASN A 363 3.08 -36.66 -9.45
CA ASN A 363 2.63 -37.39 -8.25
C ASN A 363 2.37 -36.49 -7.03
N GLN A 364 2.55 -35.16 -7.12
CA GLN A 364 2.38 -34.26 -5.97
C GLN A 364 1.48 -33.02 -6.24
N ASN A 365 0.45 -32.88 -5.40
CA ASN A 365 -0.45 -31.77 -4.96
C ASN A 365 -0.82 -30.48 -5.79
N PHE A 366 -1.93 -29.89 -5.32
CA PHE A 366 -2.76 -28.69 -5.64
C PHE A 366 -2.92 -28.17 -7.09
N GLU A 367 -1.85 -27.97 -7.86
CA GLU A 367 -1.94 -27.49 -9.24
C GLU A 367 -0.90 -28.21 -10.11
N LYS A 368 -1.40 -28.95 -11.10
CA LYS A 368 -0.62 -29.84 -11.95
C LYS A 368 -0.81 -29.45 -13.40
N ARG A 369 0.27 -28.99 -14.02
CA ARG A 369 0.19 -28.41 -15.36
C ARG A 369 1.40 -28.82 -16.18
N ILE A 370 1.16 -29.13 -17.44
CA ILE A 370 2.20 -29.36 -18.44
C ILE A 370 2.08 -28.25 -19.45
N SER A 371 3.19 -27.57 -19.72
CA SER A 371 3.25 -26.50 -20.72
C SER A 371 4.48 -26.67 -21.59
N GLY A 372 4.39 -26.26 -22.84
CA GLY A 372 5.53 -26.36 -23.74
C GLY A 372 5.38 -25.56 -25.03
N THR A 373 6.46 -25.56 -25.79
CA THR A 373 6.51 -25.05 -27.15
C THR A 373 6.52 -26.21 -28.12
N PHE A 374 5.79 -26.12 -29.23
CA PHE A 374 5.93 -27.06 -30.34
C PHE A 374 6.31 -26.31 -31.61
N LYS A 375 7.45 -26.67 -32.21
CA LYS A 375 8.05 -25.97 -33.35
C LYS A 375 8.45 -26.92 -34.46
N VAL A 376 8.51 -26.37 -35.67
CA VAL A 376 9.21 -26.97 -36.82
C VAL A 376 10.59 -26.34 -36.88
N ILE A 377 11.64 -27.15 -36.87
CA ILE A 377 13.05 -26.73 -36.93
C ILE A 377 13.67 -26.89 -38.31
N GLY A 378 13.08 -27.72 -39.16
CA GLY A 378 13.53 -27.96 -40.54
C GLY A 378 12.38 -28.29 -41.50
N LYS A 379 12.49 -27.83 -42.76
CA LYS A 379 11.57 -28.14 -43.87
C LYS A 379 12.34 -28.65 -45.08
N GLN A 380 11.86 -29.74 -45.70
CA GLN A 380 12.04 -29.93 -47.14
C GLN A 380 10.75 -29.47 -47.89
N ASN A 381 10.81 -28.25 -48.46
CA ASN A 381 9.85 -27.64 -49.42
C ASN A 381 8.42 -27.24 -48.90
N GLU A 382 8.07 -25.95 -49.06
CA GLU A 382 6.87 -25.20 -48.57
C GLU A 382 5.54 -25.40 -49.37
N PRO A 383 4.34 -24.84 -48.97
CA PRO A 383 3.91 -24.17 -47.73
C PRO A 383 2.52 -24.59 -47.19
N SER A 384 2.40 -25.02 -45.93
CA SER A 384 1.27 -24.66 -45.03
C SER A 384 1.62 -25.01 -43.58
N ALA A 385 1.24 -24.16 -42.62
CA ALA A 385 1.53 -24.30 -41.19
C ALA A 385 0.69 -25.38 -40.46
N VAL A 386 0.10 -26.33 -41.20
CA VAL A 386 -0.83 -27.34 -40.67
C VAL A 386 -0.55 -28.67 -41.37
N GLY A 387 -0.34 -29.74 -40.59
CA GLY A 387 -0.29 -31.12 -41.11
C GLY A 387 1.08 -31.78 -41.22
N GLY A 388 2.12 -31.26 -40.56
CA GLY A 388 3.40 -31.96 -40.42
C GLY A 388 3.40 -32.88 -39.21
N CYS A 389 3.98 -32.44 -38.11
CA CYS A 389 4.01 -33.21 -36.87
C CYS A 389 2.81 -32.90 -35.97
N LYS A 390 2.42 -33.85 -35.12
CA LYS A 390 1.52 -33.61 -33.99
C LYS A 390 2.23 -33.82 -32.67
N ILE A 391 1.89 -33.04 -31.67
CA ILE A 391 2.24 -33.32 -30.28
C ILE A 391 1.07 -33.99 -29.57
N GLN A 392 1.36 -35.02 -28.78
CA GLN A 392 0.36 -35.77 -28.03
C GLN A 392 0.84 -36.03 -26.61
N ILE A 393 -0.04 -35.88 -25.62
CA ILE A 393 0.18 -36.30 -24.23
C ILE A 393 -0.83 -37.37 -23.88
N LYS A 394 -0.34 -38.55 -23.47
CA LYS A 394 -1.14 -39.68 -23.04
C LYS A 394 -0.94 -39.96 -21.56
N ASN A 395 -2.03 -40.25 -20.86
CA ASN A 395 -1.98 -40.86 -19.54
C ASN A 395 -1.69 -42.36 -19.72
N LEU A 396 -0.63 -42.86 -19.11
CA LEU A 396 -0.16 -44.23 -19.26
C LEU A 396 -1.01 -45.24 -18.49
N ALA A 397 -1.72 -44.82 -17.43
CA ALA A 397 -2.56 -45.70 -16.63
C ALA A 397 -3.84 -46.14 -17.36
N ASN A 398 -4.46 -45.22 -18.11
CA ASN A 398 -5.72 -45.48 -18.83
C ASN A 398 -5.61 -45.33 -20.35
N ASN A 399 -4.42 -45.06 -20.86
CA ASN A 399 -4.10 -44.83 -22.28
C ASN A 399 -4.92 -43.71 -22.95
N SER A 400 -5.51 -42.79 -22.16
CA SER A 400 -6.30 -41.67 -22.66
C SER A 400 -5.40 -40.54 -23.17
N ILE A 401 -5.81 -39.89 -24.26
CA ILE A 401 -5.15 -38.69 -24.78
C ILE A 401 -5.70 -37.49 -24.00
N ILE A 402 -4.82 -36.79 -23.28
CA ILE A 402 -5.20 -35.60 -22.51
C ILE A 402 -4.98 -34.31 -23.30
N PHE A 403 -4.00 -34.35 -24.21
CA PHE A 403 -3.72 -33.22 -25.09
C PHE A 403 -3.23 -33.73 -26.43
N GLU A 404 -3.73 -33.15 -27.51
CA GLU A 404 -3.21 -33.33 -28.86
C GLU A 404 -3.30 -32.00 -29.59
N SER A 405 -2.23 -31.64 -30.31
CA SER A 405 -2.21 -30.45 -31.17
C SER A 405 -1.34 -30.70 -32.39
N ASP A 406 -1.82 -30.23 -33.54
CA ASP A 406 -1.06 -30.10 -34.79
C ASP A 406 -0.67 -28.65 -35.09
N LYS A 407 -0.98 -27.73 -34.15
CA LYS A 407 -0.59 -26.33 -34.23
C LYS A 407 0.81 -26.14 -33.67
N TYR A 408 1.71 -25.61 -34.48
CA TYR A 408 3.04 -25.17 -34.07
C TYR A 408 2.93 -23.87 -33.28
N SER A 409 2.61 -24.02 -32.01
CA SER A 409 2.44 -22.92 -31.10
C SER A 409 2.80 -23.39 -29.70
N ASN A 410 2.64 -22.45 -28.79
CA ASN A 410 2.75 -22.70 -27.37
C ASN A 410 1.47 -23.40 -26.93
N TRP A 411 1.59 -24.27 -25.94
CA TRP A 411 0.47 -25.06 -25.47
C TRP A 411 0.59 -25.31 -23.98
N SER A 412 -0.55 -25.60 -23.37
CA SER A 412 -0.60 -25.92 -21.97
C SER A 412 -1.89 -26.65 -21.61
N THR A 413 -1.79 -27.59 -20.67
CA THR A 413 -2.92 -28.40 -20.23
C THR A 413 -2.81 -28.73 -18.74
N ASN A 414 -3.95 -28.77 -18.06
CA ASN A 414 -4.03 -29.23 -16.68
C ASN A 414 -4.12 -30.76 -16.68
N VAL A 415 -3.46 -31.39 -15.71
CA VAL A 415 -3.42 -32.84 -15.58
C VAL A 415 -3.67 -33.27 -14.14
N ASN A 416 -3.95 -34.55 -13.94
CA ASN A 416 -4.11 -35.14 -12.62
C ASN A 416 -2.83 -35.91 -12.24
N ASP A 417 -2.85 -36.57 -11.09
CA ASP A 417 -1.82 -37.51 -10.69
C ASP A 417 -1.76 -38.68 -11.68
N GLY A 418 -0.56 -39.04 -12.10
CA GLY A 418 -0.33 -40.19 -12.96
C GLY A 418 0.96 -40.13 -13.75
N ASP A 419 1.21 -41.24 -14.44
CA ASP A 419 2.30 -41.37 -15.38
C ASP A 419 1.85 -40.94 -16.77
N TYR A 420 2.66 -40.12 -17.42
CA TYR A 420 2.35 -39.50 -18.70
C TYR A 420 3.46 -39.75 -19.71
N ARG A 421 3.07 -39.83 -20.98
CA ARG A 421 3.97 -39.83 -22.11
C ARG A 421 3.64 -38.66 -23.01
N ILE A 422 4.62 -37.80 -23.23
CA ILE A 422 4.56 -36.82 -24.31
C ILE A 422 5.24 -37.39 -25.55
N SER A 423 4.68 -37.15 -26.74
CA SER A 423 5.20 -37.69 -27.98
C SER A 423 5.00 -36.73 -29.15
N ILE A 424 5.98 -36.71 -30.06
CA ILE A 424 5.83 -36.15 -31.40
C ILE A 424 5.44 -37.29 -32.33
N LEU A 425 4.32 -37.13 -33.01
CA LEU A 425 3.85 -38.00 -34.08
C LEU A 425 4.25 -37.35 -35.42
N PRO A 426 5.25 -37.88 -36.14
CA PRO A 426 5.69 -37.32 -37.42
C PRO A 426 4.60 -37.43 -38.49
N ALA A 427 4.62 -36.52 -39.47
CA ALA A 427 3.77 -36.64 -40.67
C ALA A 427 4.15 -37.88 -41.47
N THR A 428 3.17 -38.57 -42.02
CA THR A 428 3.41 -39.69 -42.95
C THR A 428 3.74 -39.22 -44.37
N MET A 429 3.44 -37.96 -44.72
CA MET A 429 3.56 -37.45 -46.09
C MET A 429 4.74 -36.50 -46.32
N TYR A 430 5.35 -35.95 -45.28
CA TYR A 430 6.41 -34.94 -45.38
C TYR A 430 7.44 -35.10 -44.26
N ASN A 431 8.73 -35.01 -44.59
CA ASN A 431 9.83 -35.01 -43.62
C ASN A 431 9.93 -33.65 -42.94
N TYR A 432 9.09 -33.43 -41.94
CA TYR A 432 9.22 -32.29 -41.04
C TYR A 432 10.12 -32.66 -39.87
N GLU A 433 11.11 -31.81 -39.59
CA GLU A 433 11.87 -31.89 -38.35
C GLU A 433 11.17 -31.02 -37.32
N CYS A 434 10.76 -31.63 -36.21
CA CYS A 434 9.93 -30.99 -35.20
C CYS A 434 10.53 -31.21 -33.82
N GLU A 435 10.38 -30.21 -32.96
CA GLU A 435 10.79 -30.29 -31.57
C GLU A 435 9.70 -29.79 -30.63
N ALA A 436 9.71 -30.31 -29.41
CA ALA A 436 8.95 -29.79 -28.31
C ALA A 436 9.80 -29.67 -27.05
N GLU A 437 9.84 -28.47 -26.52
CA GLU A 437 10.34 -28.16 -25.18
C GLU A 437 9.14 -28.08 -24.25
N PHE A 438 9.18 -28.74 -23.10
CA PHE A 438 8.09 -28.70 -22.14
C PHE A 438 8.61 -28.64 -20.70
N VAL A 439 7.76 -28.16 -19.80
CA VAL A 439 7.98 -28.11 -18.36
C VAL A 439 6.75 -28.67 -17.67
N THR A 440 6.95 -29.57 -16.72
CA THR A 440 5.92 -29.97 -15.76
C THR A 440 6.08 -29.15 -14.49
N ILE A 441 5.01 -28.53 -14.04
CA ILE A 441 4.97 -27.78 -12.77
C ILE A 441 4.24 -28.63 -11.73
N GLU A 442 4.89 -28.83 -10.58
CA GLU A 442 4.25 -29.29 -9.35
C GLU A 442 4.33 -28.19 -8.28
N LYS A 443 3.18 -27.78 -7.72
CA LYS A 443 3.12 -26.89 -6.54
C LYS A 443 2.89 -27.70 -5.27
N ILE A 444 3.91 -27.79 -4.43
CA ILE A 444 3.87 -28.50 -3.14
C ILE A 444 3.59 -27.48 -2.03
N PRO A 445 2.46 -27.56 -1.32
CA PRO A 445 2.23 -26.70 -0.16
C PRO A 445 3.31 -26.94 0.89
N LYS A 446 3.98 -25.89 1.34
CA LYS A 446 4.79 -25.93 2.56
C LYS A 446 3.84 -25.97 3.76
N GLU A 447 4.25 -26.58 4.88
CA GLU A 447 3.55 -26.36 6.15
C GLU A 447 3.57 -24.86 6.46
N SER A 448 2.46 -24.18 6.18
CA SER A 448 2.35 -22.76 6.35
C SER A 448 1.49 -22.45 7.57
N SER A 449 1.90 -21.45 8.33
CA SER A 449 1.07 -20.88 9.38
C SER A 449 -0.20 -20.31 8.76
N ASP A 450 -1.35 -20.54 9.39
CA ASP A 450 -2.62 -19.83 9.12
C ASP A 450 -2.51 -18.31 9.38
N THR A 451 -1.34 -17.82 9.79
CA THR A 451 -1.07 -16.41 10.09
C THR A 451 -0.10 -15.85 9.07
N GLY A 452 -0.55 -14.82 8.32
CA GLY A 452 0.30 -14.02 7.44
C GLY A 452 0.91 -12.86 8.21
N VAL A 453 2.12 -12.46 7.84
CA VAL A 453 2.87 -11.36 8.46
C VAL A 453 3.03 -10.25 7.42
N VAL A 454 2.86 -8.99 7.84
CA VAL A 454 3.07 -7.80 7.01
C VAL A 454 4.11 -6.88 7.66
N GLY A 455 4.82 -6.04 6.90
CA GLY A 455 5.85 -5.16 7.47
C GLY A 455 5.32 -4.04 8.34
N THR A 456 4.02 -3.76 8.27
CA THR A 456 3.36 -2.75 9.11
C THR A 456 3.48 -3.11 10.58
N LEU A 457 3.42 -2.12 11.47
CA LEU A 457 3.74 -2.31 12.87
C LEU A 457 2.53 -2.18 13.79
N ARG A 458 2.54 -2.96 14.87
CA ARG A 458 1.70 -2.78 16.06
C ARG A 458 2.55 -2.72 17.32
N ILE A 459 1.97 -2.17 18.38
CA ILE A 459 2.63 -2.12 19.69
C ILE A 459 2.57 -3.50 20.29
N LYS A 460 3.73 -4.10 20.56
CA LYS A 460 3.85 -5.35 21.31
C LYS A 460 3.72 -5.11 22.81
N SER A 461 4.43 -4.08 23.30
CA SER A 461 4.44 -3.76 24.73
C SER A 461 4.85 -2.31 25.01
N LEU A 462 4.37 -1.78 26.12
CA LEU A 462 4.82 -0.52 26.71
C LEU A 462 5.42 -0.81 28.08
N LYS A 463 6.60 -0.24 28.36
CA LYS A 463 7.24 -0.31 29.67
C LYS A 463 7.45 1.10 30.19
N SER A 464 6.74 1.45 31.27
CA SER A 464 6.87 2.73 31.94
C SER A 464 7.63 2.55 33.25
N LYS A 465 8.61 3.41 33.50
CA LYS A 465 9.37 3.46 34.75
C LYS A 465 9.32 4.88 35.30
N ASP A 466 8.98 5.05 36.57
CA ASP A 466 9.03 6.36 37.22
C ASP A 466 10.44 6.68 37.75
N ASP A 467 10.57 7.84 38.39
CA ASP A 467 11.82 8.33 38.98
C ASP A 467 12.23 7.60 40.27
N LYS A 468 11.27 6.93 40.92
CA LYS A 468 11.47 6.11 42.13
C LYS A 468 11.82 4.66 41.82
N GLY A 469 11.72 4.26 40.56
CA GLY A 469 12.06 2.93 40.08
C GLY A 469 10.88 1.97 39.96
N ASN A 470 9.66 2.42 40.21
CA ASN A 470 8.45 1.62 39.99
C ASN A 470 8.28 1.37 38.50
N VAL A 471 7.88 0.15 38.15
CA VAL A 471 7.73 -0.28 36.75
C VAL A 471 6.31 -0.75 36.52
N ILE A 472 5.73 -0.25 35.44
CA ILE A 472 4.46 -0.68 34.88
C ILE A 472 4.73 -1.23 33.49
N THR A 473 4.18 -2.40 33.19
CA THR A 473 4.24 -2.99 31.86
C THR A 473 2.82 -3.21 31.32
N ARG A 474 2.61 -2.86 30.06
CA ARG A 474 1.41 -3.19 29.29
C ARG A 474 1.82 -4.07 28.13
N GLU A 475 1.34 -5.30 28.09
CA GLU A 475 1.56 -6.24 26.99
C GLU A 475 0.29 -6.33 26.14
N PHE A 476 0.44 -6.31 24.82
CA PHE A 476 -0.69 -6.35 23.89
C PHE A 476 -0.76 -7.71 23.21
N SER A 477 -1.98 -8.24 23.08
CA SER A 477 -2.28 -9.41 22.26
C SER A 477 -3.39 -9.11 21.28
N TYR A 478 -3.22 -9.59 20.06
CA TYR A 478 -4.07 -9.34 18.90
C TYR A 478 -4.70 -10.64 18.40
N LYS A 479 -4.98 -11.55 19.34
CA LYS A 479 -5.50 -12.88 19.07
C LYS A 479 -6.96 -12.96 19.43
N ASN A 480 -7.70 -13.75 18.65
CA ASN A 480 -9.06 -14.10 18.99
C ASN A 480 -9.03 -14.91 20.31
N PRO A 481 -9.78 -14.49 21.35
CA PRO A 481 -9.75 -15.13 22.66
C PRO A 481 -10.27 -16.58 22.67
N ILE A 482 -11.06 -16.97 21.67
CA ILE A 482 -11.66 -18.30 21.55
C ILE A 482 -10.74 -19.23 20.76
N THR A 483 -10.24 -18.79 19.60
CA THR A 483 -9.48 -19.66 18.70
C THR A 483 -7.97 -19.62 18.95
N GLY A 484 -7.47 -18.58 19.62
CA GLY A 484 -6.03 -18.36 19.82
C GLY A 484 -5.25 -17.95 18.56
N LYS A 485 -5.92 -17.83 17.42
CA LYS A 485 -5.34 -17.36 16.14
C LYS A 485 -5.33 -15.83 16.08
N SER A 486 -4.59 -15.25 15.11
CA SER A 486 -4.65 -13.80 14.87
C SER A 486 -6.10 -13.34 14.67
N SER A 487 -6.47 -12.20 15.26
CA SER A 487 -7.72 -11.51 14.96
C SER A 487 -7.55 -10.41 13.92
N GLY A 488 -6.37 -10.32 13.30
CA GLY A 488 -6.09 -9.38 12.23
C GLY A 488 -6.78 -9.81 10.95
N ARG A 489 -7.37 -8.83 10.25
CA ARG A 489 -7.88 -8.97 8.88
C ARG A 489 -7.11 -8.00 7.99
N ASN A 490 -6.69 -8.46 6.83
CA ASN A 490 -6.03 -7.62 5.84
C ASN A 490 -7.09 -6.87 5.02
N PHE A 491 -7.01 -5.54 5.01
CA PHE A 491 -7.89 -4.61 4.30
C PHE A 491 -7.27 -4.04 3.01
N GLY A 492 -6.10 -4.55 2.60
CA GLY A 492 -5.67 -4.41 1.20
C GLY A 492 -6.67 -5.11 0.25
N GLU A 493 -6.45 -5.05 -1.07
CA GLU A 493 -7.11 -6.02 -1.97
C GLU A 493 -6.93 -7.41 -1.36
N SER A 494 -8.00 -8.21 -1.37
CA SER A 494 -8.08 -9.53 -0.74
C SER A 494 -7.00 -10.52 -1.21
N PHE A 495 -6.20 -10.10 -2.20
CA PHE A 495 -5.07 -10.79 -2.79
C PHE A 495 -4.02 -9.71 -3.06
N PHE A 496 -2.93 -9.64 -2.27
CA PHE A 496 -1.75 -8.95 -2.78
C PHE A 496 -1.15 -9.85 -3.87
N ASP A 497 -1.68 -9.73 -5.08
CA ASP A 497 -1.16 -10.39 -6.26
C ASP A 497 -0.35 -9.35 -7.04
N PRO A 498 0.98 -9.48 -7.09
CA PRO A 498 1.79 -8.58 -7.90
C PRO A 498 1.59 -8.82 -9.39
N VAL A 499 0.94 -9.91 -9.81
CA VAL A 499 0.66 -10.22 -11.21
C VAL A 499 -0.68 -9.62 -11.62
N VAL A 500 -0.67 -8.91 -12.74
CA VAL A 500 -1.84 -8.21 -13.29
C VAL A 500 -2.06 -8.66 -14.71
N TYR A 501 -3.31 -8.99 -15.02
CA TYR A 501 -3.77 -9.22 -16.37
C TYR A 501 -4.57 -7.99 -16.84
N ASP A 502 -4.14 -7.40 -17.94
CA ASP A 502 -4.83 -6.31 -18.63
C ASP A 502 -5.21 -6.76 -20.05
N GLU A 503 -6.43 -6.45 -20.47
CA GLU A 503 -6.85 -6.58 -21.87
C GLU A 503 -7.25 -5.21 -22.40
N ILE A 504 -6.51 -4.71 -23.39
CA ILE A 504 -6.68 -3.37 -23.93
C ILE A 504 -7.28 -3.50 -25.34
N PRO A 505 -8.59 -3.26 -25.50
CA PRO A 505 -9.23 -3.29 -26.80
C PRO A 505 -8.76 -2.10 -27.65
N PHE A 506 -8.52 -2.34 -28.94
CA PHE A 506 -8.33 -1.29 -29.94
C PHE A 506 -9.24 -1.57 -31.15
N LYS A 507 -9.57 -0.52 -31.93
CA LYS A 507 -10.66 -0.50 -32.92
C LYS A 507 -10.92 -1.86 -33.63
N PRO A 508 -12.18 -2.29 -33.80
CA PRO A 508 -12.48 -3.40 -34.68
C PRO A 508 -12.06 -3.02 -36.10
N ASP A 509 -11.32 -3.91 -36.75
CA ASP A 509 -11.11 -3.82 -38.19
C ASP A 509 -12.50 -3.87 -38.86
N GLU A 510 -12.86 -2.83 -39.62
CA GLU A 510 -14.19 -2.68 -40.23
C GLU A 510 -14.54 -3.85 -41.18
N VAL A 511 -13.55 -4.68 -41.53
CA VAL A 511 -13.68 -5.78 -42.49
C VAL A 511 -14.02 -7.12 -41.82
N THR A 512 -13.67 -7.36 -40.55
CA THR A 512 -13.63 -8.73 -39.99
C THR A 512 -14.56 -9.02 -38.82
N PHE A 513 -15.28 -8.03 -38.25
CA PHE A 513 -16.12 -8.17 -37.04
C PHE A 513 -15.40 -8.71 -35.78
N TYR A 514 -14.09 -8.95 -35.82
CA TYR A 514 -13.31 -9.35 -34.65
C TYR A 514 -12.80 -8.11 -33.90
N THR A 515 -12.89 -8.15 -32.58
CA THR A 515 -12.28 -7.15 -31.70
C THR A 515 -10.78 -7.37 -31.64
N SER A 516 -10.00 -6.41 -32.11
CA SER A 516 -8.55 -6.39 -31.91
C SER A 516 -8.22 -6.00 -30.47
N TYR A 517 -7.22 -6.64 -29.87
CA TYR A 517 -6.86 -6.37 -28.48
C TYR A 517 -5.38 -6.67 -28.21
N LEU A 518 -4.85 -5.99 -27.21
CA LEU A 518 -3.54 -6.27 -26.61
C LEU A 518 -3.77 -6.78 -25.20
N GLN A 519 -3.45 -8.05 -24.97
CA GLN A 519 -3.39 -8.62 -23.63
C GLN A 519 -1.99 -8.41 -23.06
N LYS A 520 -1.91 -8.09 -21.77
CA LYS A 520 -0.67 -7.98 -21.02
C LYS A 520 -0.80 -8.69 -19.70
N LEU A 521 0.24 -9.43 -19.37
CA LEU A 521 0.49 -9.92 -18.05
C LEU A 521 1.71 -9.17 -17.51
N SER A 522 1.54 -8.45 -16.41
CA SER A 522 2.56 -7.58 -15.84
C SER A 522 2.79 -7.88 -14.38
N VAL A 523 3.99 -7.59 -13.89
CA VAL A 523 4.32 -7.60 -12.46
C VAL A 523 4.34 -6.16 -11.98
N THR A 524 3.68 -5.87 -10.88
CA THR A 524 3.61 -4.52 -10.30
C THR A 524 4.19 -4.47 -8.90
N ASN A 525 4.66 -3.28 -8.54
CA ASN A 525 4.89 -2.88 -7.17
C ASN A 525 4.27 -1.50 -6.95
N ASN A 526 3.41 -1.39 -5.95
CA ASN A 526 2.70 -0.16 -5.66
C ASN A 526 2.65 0.14 -4.15
N PRO A 527 3.74 0.63 -3.55
CA PRO A 527 3.91 0.65 -2.09
C PRO A 527 3.10 1.73 -1.36
N GLY A 528 2.24 2.51 -2.05
CA GLY A 528 1.72 3.80 -1.56
C GLY A 528 0.72 3.76 -0.40
N TRP A 529 0.29 2.60 0.08
CA TRP A 529 -0.86 2.49 0.96
C TRP A 529 -0.63 3.10 2.38
N GLN A 530 0.62 3.11 2.89
CA GLN A 530 1.01 3.73 4.18
C GLN A 530 0.91 5.27 4.16
N THR A 531 1.19 5.89 3.02
CA THR A 531 1.36 7.35 2.90
C THR A 531 0.13 8.04 2.30
N SER A 532 -0.79 7.28 1.71
CA SER A 532 -1.91 7.80 0.93
C SER A 532 -3.29 7.59 1.57
N THR A 533 -3.38 6.84 2.66
CA THR A 533 -4.66 6.58 3.35
C THR A 533 -4.68 7.21 4.74
N VAL A 534 -5.79 7.85 5.10
CA VAL A 534 -6.01 8.46 6.43
C VAL A 534 -5.99 7.41 7.55
N ARG A 535 -6.13 6.13 7.17
CA ARG A 535 -6.03 4.93 7.99
C ARG A 535 -4.90 4.03 7.49
N GLY A 536 -3.68 4.56 7.40
CA GLY A 536 -2.45 3.92 6.94
C GLY A 536 -2.00 2.66 7.68
N LYS A 537 -2.92 1.78 8.09
CA LYS A 537 -2.69 0.39 8.49
C LYS A 537 -3.45 -0.66 7.64
N ALA A 538 -2.72 -1.61 7.04
CA ALA A 538 -3.29 -2.61 6.12
C ALA A 538 -4.02 -3.71 6.89
N VAL A 539 -3.74 -3.85 8.19
CA VAL A 539 -4.34 -4.87 9.06
C VAL A 539 -5.14 -4.19 10.17
N GLY A 540 -6.43 -4.49 10.23
CA GLY A 540 -7.31 -4.13 11.34
C GLY A 540 -7.57 -5.33 12.24
N TYR A 541 -7.68 -5.12 13.56
CA TYR A 541 -7.84 -6.19 14.55
C TYR A 541 -9.23 -6.21 15.17
N GLU A 542 -9.91 -7.36 15.12
CA GLU A 542 -11.22 -7.53 15.77
C GLU A 542 -11.05 -7.57 17.30
N TYR A 543 -9.96 -8.16 17.81
CA TYR A 543 -9.68 -8.24 19.24
C TYR A 543 -8.33 -7.59 19.57
N VAL A 544 -8.33 -6.75 20.60
CA VAL A 544 -7.10 -6.24 21.23
C VAL A 544 -7.19 -6.47 22.72
N GLN A 545 -6.18 -7.10 23.30
CA GLN A 545 -6.10 -7.40 24.71
C GLN A 545 -4.88 -6.69 25.30
N GLU A 546 -5.09 -5.91 26.35
CA GLU A 546 -4.04 -5.23 27.09
C GLU A 546 -3.89 -5.91 28.45
N ILE A 547 -2.72 -6.47 28.73
CA ILE A 547 -2.37 -7.06 30.01
C ILE A 547 -1.50 -6.05 30.77
N TYR A 548 -2.08 -5.46 31.81
CA TYR A 548 -1.40 -4.55 32.71
C TYR A 548 -0.72 -5.31 33.84
N LYS A 549 0.54 -4.99 34.14
CA LYS A 549 1.31 -5.50 35.28
C LYS A 549 2.03 -4.33 35.96
N GLY A 550 1.70 -4.06 37.21
CA GLY A 550 2.36 -3.00 37.98
C GLY A 550 1.87 -2.94 39.43
N GLU A 551 2.77 -2.59 40.36
CA GLU A 551 2.45 -2.36 41.79
C GLU A 551 1.73 -3.53 42.48
N GLY A 552 2.07 -4.78 42.11
CA GLY A 552 1.43 -5.98 42.65
C GLY A 552 0.04 -6.28 42.09
N ILE A 553 -0.46 -5.46 41.16
CA ILE A 553 -1.75 -5.64 40.48
C ILE A 553 -1.51 -6.12 39.05
N THR A 554 -2.30 -7.11 38.64
CA THR A 554 -2.38 -7.57 37.25
C THR A 554 -3.84 -7.62 36.82
N PHE A 555 -4.16 -6.97 35.70
CA PHE A 555 -5.49 -7.06 35.11
C PHE A 555 -5.41 -7.08 33.58
N LYS A 556 -6.48 -7.56 32.95
CA LYS A 556 -6.63 -7.63 31.50
C LYS A 556 -7.79 -6.76 31.05
N LYS A 557 -7.55 -5.85 30.10
CA LYS A 557 -8.60 -5.19 29.33
C LYS A 557 -8.74 -5.89 27.99
N GLN A 558 -9.96 -6.09 27.53
CA GLN A 558 -10.25 -6.68 26.23
C GLN A 558 -11.17 -5.73 25.46
N TYR A 559 -10.74 -5.40 24.26
CA TYR A 559 -11.46 -4.60 23.30
C TYR A 559 -11.91 -5.51 22.16
N LYS A 560 -13.16 -5.33 21.73
CA LYS A 560 -13.69 -5.92 20.51
C LYS A 560 -14.07 -4.77 19.57
N PHE A 561 -13.50 -4.78 18.38
CA PHE A 561 -13.77 -3.81 17.34
C PHE A 561 -14.61 -4.47 16.25
N ASP A 562 -15.50 -3.68 15.66
CA ASP A 562 -16.16 -4.06 14.42
C ASP A 562 -15.27 -3.69 13.25
N ASN A 563 -14.97 -4.69 12.43
CA ASN A 563 -14.03 -4.64 11.32
C ASN A 563 -14.76 -5.13 10.06
N ASP A 564 -16.00 -4.67 9.89
CA ASP A 564 -16.84 -5.04 8.76
C ASP A 564 -16.22 -4.59 7.43
N HIS A 565 -16.22 -5.52 6.48
CA HIS A 565 -15.75 -5.30 5.13
C HIS A 565 -16.88 -4.61 4.38
N TYR A 566 -16.92 -3.28 4.38
CA TYR A 566 -17.72 -2.56 3.38
C TYR A 566 -17.07 -2.81 2.01
N ASN A 567 -17.54 -3.88 1.37
CA ASN A 567 -17.12 -4.35 0.05
C ASN A 567 -17.26 -3.21 -0.96
N ASN A 568 -16.13 -2.62 -1.37
CA ASN A 568 -15.82 -2.12 -2.72
C ASN A 568 -14.61 -1.15 -2.77
N TYR A 569 -14.09 -0.72 -1.61
CA TYR A 569 -13.03 0.30 -1.51
C TYR A 569 -11.74 -0.28 -0.90
N GLY A 570 -11.21 -1.32 -1.53
CA GLY A 570 -9.89 -1.85 -1.23
C GLY A 570 -8.80 -1.12 -2.00
N TYR A 571 -7.62 -0.98 -1.40
CA TYR A 571 -6.38 -0.65 -2.11
C TYR A 571 -6.21 -1.64 -3.27
N ARG A 572 -6.19 -1.14 -4.51
CA ARG A 572 -6.02 -1.92 -5.75
C ARG A 572 -4.56 -2.02 -6.23
N PRO A 573 -3.71 -2.92 -5.70
CA PRO A 573 -2.32 -3.11 -6.13
C PRO A 573 -2.19 -3.40 -7.62
N ARG A 574 -3.24 -3.99 -8.20
CA ARG A 574 -3.28 -4.39 -9.60
C ARG A 574 -3.45 -3.23 -10.57
N ASN A 575 -3.82 -2.05 -10.08
CA ASN A 575 -3.99 -0.89 -10.94
C ASN A 575 -2.65 -0.15 -11.09
N VAL A 576 -2.16 -0.04 -12.32
CA VAL A 576 -0.93 0.71 -12.66
C VAL A 576 -1.07 2.19 -12.28
N ILE A 577 -2.31 2.69 -12.34
CA ILE A 577 -2.71 4.02 -11.90
C ILE A 577 -3.46 3.86 -10.58
N GLN A 578 -2.82 4.28 -9.48
CA GLN A 578 -3.54 4.49 -8.23
C GLN A 578 -3.57 5.95 -7.86
N LEU A 579 -4.77 6.51 -8.00
CA LEU A 579 -5.20 7.69 -7.29
C LEU A 579 -5.84 7.17 -6.02
N PHE A 580 -5.11 7.28 -4.92
CA PHE A 580 -5.67 6.93 -3.63
C PHE A 580 -6.62 8.03 -3.21
N TRP A 581 -7.87 7.64 -3.12
CA TRP A 581 -8.84 8.31 -2.28
C TRP A 581 -8.34 8.23 -0.83
N PRO A 582 -8.51 9.29 -0.01
CA PRO A 582 -8.55 9.10 1.42
C PRO A 582 -9.70 8.12 1.72
N MET A 583 -9.39 6.83 1.76
CA MET A 583 -10.43 5.80 1.80
C MET A 583 -11.23 5.87 3.09
N ASP A 584 -12.53 5.67 2.90
CA ASP A 584 -13.55 5.60 3.93
C ASP A 584 -13.11 4.75 5.11
N GLY A 585 -13.36 5.31 6.27
CA GLY A 585 -13.43 4.54 7.47
C GLY A 585 -13.69 5.44 8.63
#